data_AF-A0A1W4XG01-F1
#
_entry.id   AF-A0A1W4XG01-F1
#
_cell.length_a   1.000
_cell.length_b   1.000
_cell.length_c   1.000
_cell.angle_alpha   90.00
_cell.angle_beta   90.00
_cell.angle_gamma   90.00
#
_symmetry.space_group_name_H-M   'P 1'
#
loop_
_entity.id
_entity.type
_entity.pdbx_description
1 polymer ?
#
loop_
_entity_poly.entity_id
_entity_poly.type
_entity_poly.pdbx_seq_one_letter_code
_entity_poly.pdbx_strand_id
1 'polypeptide(L)'
;LIECDKQSLNSLQKHLKIYKVRRKIEVRDLTGDFDVYALYNIENALETKHAHISNPGKLEGTIVSCTQLNTTLPSGLNTFKMYKDLAIFVDPRIVFLGNRIIAPTNCNIEEQLRELYQFNWSASKLNYQWFRYKLGVGEGINDLPPGNCFPLESNCDYLHGVSFHKGCYIGQELTARTHHTGVVRKRLMPLQFIKIPTGSVEDLKIQRNGKRLGILRGIKDDSGIALLKISEALEMKEIEIGNGLAKTERPFWWPVEAPKEVISQKG
;
A
#
# COMPACT_ATOMS: atom_id res chain seq x y z
N LEU A 1 -6.89 -15.33 -8.02
CA LEU A 1 -7.87 -14.22 -7.99
C LEU A 1 -7.12 -12.91 -8.21
N ILE A 2 -7.74 -11.89 -8.80
CA ILE A 2 -7.17 -10.54 -8.89
C ILE A 2 -8.12 -9.60 -8.16
N GLU A 3 -7.70 -9.08 -7.02
CA GLU A 3 -8.40 -8.01 -6.31
C GLU A 3 -8.09 -6.67 -6.98
N CYS A 4 -9.11 -5.86 -7.24
CA CYS A 4 -8.94 -4.50 -7.77
C CYS A 4 -10.01 -3.55 -7.21
N ASP A 5 -9.77 -2.24 -7.34
CA ASP A 5 -10.78 -1.23 -7.02
C ASP A 5 -12.03 -1.44 -7.88
N LYS A 6 -13.21 -1.42 -7.25
CA LYS A 6 -14.51 -1.59 -7.91
C LYS A 6 -14.73 -0.61 -9.08
N GLN A 7 -14.24 0.62 -8.96
CA GLN A 7 -14.33 1.63 -10.01
C GLN A 7 -13.43 1.31 -11.22
N SER A 8 -12.39 0.50 -11.03
CA SER A 8 -11.45 0.08 -12.07
C SER A 8 -11.79 -1.26 -12.74
N LEU A 9 -12.81 -1.98 -12.25
CA LEU A 9 -13.15 -3.33 -12.72
C LEU A 9 -13.31 -3.41 -14.24
N ASN A 10 -14.13 -2.52 -14.81
CA ASN A 10 -14.41 -2.51 -16.24
C ASN A 10 -13.18 -2.18 -17.10
N SER A 11 -12.35 -1.23 -16.64
CA SER A 11 -11.14 -0.84 -17.38
C SER A 11 -10.07 -1.94 -17.30
N LEU A 12 -9.91 -2.57 -16.14
CA LEU A 12 -9.01 -3.71 -15.95
C LEU A 12 -9.41 -4.91 -16.82
N GLN A 13 -10.70 -5.28 -16.83
CA GLN A 13 -11.18 -6.38 -17.67
C GLN A 13 -10.93 -6.12 -19.16
N LYS A 14 -11.20 -4.90 -19.64
CA LYS A 14 -10.89 -4.49 -21.02
C LYS A 14 -9.40 -4.61 -21.30
N HIS A 15 -8.56 -4.11 -20.39
CA HIS A 15 -7.11 -4.19 -20.51
C HIS A 15 -6.62 -5.65 -20.60
N LEU A 16 -7.05 -6.53 -19.71
CA LEU A 16 -6.69 -7.95 -19.74
C LEU A 16 -7.14 -8.64 -21.03
N LYS A 17 -8.34 -8.31 -21.54
CA LYS A 17 -8.86 -8.87 -22.80
C LYS A 17 -8.00 -8.48 -24.02
N ILE A 18 -7.43 -7.26 -24.03
CA ILE A 18 -6.50 -6.83 -25.10
C ILE A 18 -5.26 -7.74 -25.15
N TYR A 19 -4.68 -8.08 -23.99
CA TYR A 19 -3.44 -8.88 -23.93
C TYR A 19 -3.65 -10.39 -23.89
N LYS A 20 -4.90 -10.86 -23.78
CA LYS A 20 -5.26 -12.29 -23.80
C LYS A 20 -5.20 -12.91 -25.21
N VAL A 21 -5.17 -12.13 -26.29
CA VAL A 21 -5.28 -12.63 -27.68
C VAL A 21 -4.42 -13.88 -27.91
N ARG A 22 -5.07 -14.95 -28.42
CA ARG A 22 -4.48 -16.30 -28.66
C ARG A 22 -4.05 -17.10 -27.42
N ARG A 23 -4.37 -16.63 -26.20
CA ARG A 23 -4.14 -17.39 -24.95
C ARG A 23 -5.41 -18.07 -24.47
N LYS A 24 -5.28 -19.32 -24.01
CA LYS A 24 -6.35 -20.13 -23.38
C LYS A 24 -6.55 -19.73 -21.92
N ILE A 25 -6.95 -18.48 -21.68
CA ILE A 25 -7.21 -17.92 -20.34
C ILE A 25 -8.65 -17.45 -20.31
N GLU A 26 -9.38 -17.55 -19.20
CA GLU A 26 -10.69 -16.93 -19.04
C GLU A 26 -10.63 -15.81 -18.00
N VAL A 27 -11.35 -14.71 -18.24
CA VAL A 27 -11.42 -13.57 -17.32
C VAL A 27 -12.89 -13.37 -16.98
N ARG A 28 -13.25 -13.64 -15.73
CA ARG A 28 -14.60 -13.50 -15.18
C ARG A 28 -14.61 -12.46 -14.07
N ASP A 29 -15.74 -11.78 -13.92
CA ASP A 29 -16.06 -11.00 -12.73
C ASP A 29 -16.56 -11.95 -11.65
N LEU A 30 -16.08 -11.80 -10.42
CA LEU A 30 -16.45 -12.60 -9.26
C LEU A 30 -17.05 -11.75 -8.13
N THR A 31 -17.39 -10.49 -8.40
CA THR A 31 -17.94 -9.55 -7.40
C THR A 31 -19.25 -10.04 -6.77
N GLY A 32 -20.00 -10.92 -7.45
CA GLY A 32 -21.22 -11.54 -6.90
C GLY A 32 -20.96 -12.81 -6.07
N ASP A 33 -19.78 -13.41 -6.21
CA ASP A 33 -19.45 -14.69 -5.60
C ASP A 33 -18.64 -14.52 -4.31
N PHE A 34 -17.79 -13.49 -4.23
CA PHE A 34 -16.90 -13.25 -3.10
C PHE A 34 -16.85 -11.78 -2.67
N ASP A 35 -16.75 -11.59 -1.36
CA ASP A 35 -16.41 -10.33 -0.70
C ASP A 35 -14.97 -10.35 -0.19
N VAL A 36 -14.36 -9.16 -0.11
CA VAL A 36 -13.00 -8.95 0.40
C VAL A 36 -13.04 -8.12 1.66
N TYR A 37 -12.41 -8.63 2.72
CA TYR A 37 -12.31 -7.97 4.03
C TYR A 37 -10.86 -7.75 4.43
N ALA A 38 -10.65 -6.74 5.27
CA ALA A 38 -9.39 -6.50 5.94
C ALA A 38 -9.55 -6.72 7.46
N LEU A 39 -8.71 -7.58 8.04
CA LEU A 39 -8.64 -7.80 9.48
C LEU A 39 -7.31 -7.23 10.00
N TYR A 40 -7.38 -6.15 10.80
CA TYR A 40 -6.21 -5.39 11.22
C TYR A 40 -6.29 -5.01 12.71
N ASN A 41 -5.14 -4.80 13.34
CA ASN A 41 -5.02 -4.28 14.70
C ASN A 41 -4.27 -2.95 14.68
N ILE A 42 -4.93 -1.88 15.14
CA ILE A 42 -4.37 -0.53 15.19
C ILE A 42 -3.27 -0.43 16.26
N GLU A 43 -3.45 -1.08 17.41
CA GLU A 43 -2.54 -0.98 18.57
C GLU A 43 -1.17 -1.54 18.23
N ASN A 44 -1.11 -2.71 17.59
CA ASN A 44 0.14 -3.33 17.13
C ASN A 44 1.00 -2.37 16.28
N ALA A 45 0.38 -1.63 15.37
CA ALA A 45 1.11 -0.70 14.50
C ALA A 45 1.57 0.57 15.24
N LEU A 46 0.81 1.04 16.23
CA LEU A 46 1.16 2.22 17.02
C LEU A 46 2.25 1.91 18.05
N GLU A 47 2.17 0.77 18.73
CA GLU A 47 3.22 0.29 19.65
C GLU A 47 4.55 0.07 18.93
N THR A 48 4.48 -0.51 17.71
CA THR A 48 5.67 -0.74 16.90
C THR A 48 6.32 0.54 16.40
N LYS A 49 5.57 1.63 16.15
CA LYS A 49 6.20 2.95 15.87
C LYS A 49 7.10 3.43 17.01
N HIS A 50 6.84 3.00 18.25
CA HIS A 50 7.64 3.36 19.42
C HIS A 50 8.78 2.37 19.71
N ALA A 51 8.74 1.17 19.17
CA ALA A 51 9.81 0.18 19.27
C ALA A 51 10.67 0.22 17.99
N HIS A 52 11.92 0.68 18.10
CA HIS A 52 12.88 0.54 17.01
C HIS A 52 13.00 -0.94 16.60
N ILE A 53 12.39 -1.34 15.48
CA ILE A 53 12.63 -2.68 14.92
C ILE A 53 14.05 -2.71 14.37
N SER A 54 14.94 -3.29 15.14
CA SER A 54 16.16 -3.89 14.65
C SER A 54 15.78 -5.10 13.79
N ASN A 55 16.08 -5.01 12.49
CA ASN A 55 15.95 -6.06 11.50
C ASN A 55 14.54 -6.23 10.86
N PRO A 56 14.19 -5.43 9.83
CA PRO A 56 13.19 -5.86 8.88
C PRO A 56 13.77 -7.07 8.15
N GLY A 57 13.32 -8.27 8.52
CA GLY A 57 13.72 -9.51 7.86
C GLY A 57 13.70 -9.32 6.35
N LYS A 58 14.81 -9.68 5.71
CA LYS A 58 15.08 -9.51 4.28
C LYS A 58 14.04 -10.29 3.46
N LEU A 59 12.87 -9.71 3.23
CA LEU A 59 11.84 -10.26 2.33
C LEU A 59 12.18 -9.84 0.91
N GLU A 60 13.26 -10.44 0.39
CA GLU A 60 13.57 -10.39 -1.05
C GLU A 60 12.47 -11.14 -1.81
N GLY A 61 11.57 -10.37 -2.42
CA GLY A 61 10.92 -10.70 -3.70
C GLY A 61 10.24 -12.07 -3.84
N THR A 62 9.68 -12.65 -2.78
CA THR A 62 8.97 -13.93 -2.92
C THR A 62 7.60 -13.72 -3.57
N ILE A 63 7.54 -13.85 -4.89
CA ILE A 63 6.29 -14.00 -5.63
C ILE A 63 5.81 -15.44 -5.37
N VAL A 64 4.91 -15.62 -4.41
CA VAL A 64 4.33 -16.94 -4.13
C VAL A 64 3.30 -17.25 -5.22
N SER A 65 3.54 -18.31 -5.98
CA SER A 65 2.55 -18.84 -6.92
C SER A 65 1.33 -19.35 -6.15
N CYS A 66 0.12 -18.96 -6.56
CA CYS A 66 -1.12 -19.46 -5.97
C CYS A 66 -1.27 -21.00 -6.04
N THR A 67 -0.44 -21.68 -6.83
CA THR A 67 -0.51 -23.13 -7.06
C THR A 67 0.55 -23.95 -6.32
N GLN A 68 1.42 -23.33 -5.51
CA GLN A 68 2.49 -24.02 -4.77
C GLN A 68 2.34 -23.87 -3.24
N LEU A 69 1.12 -24.07 -2.72
CA LEU A 69 0.84 -24.10 -1.28
C LEU A 69 0.71 -25.52 -0.72
N ASN A 70 1.40 -26.49 -1.32
CA ASN A 70 1.50 -27.82 -0.73
C ASN A 70 2.79 -27.99 0.04
N THR A 71 2.61 -28.06 1.37
CA THR A 71 3.36 -28.84 2.36
C THR A 71 4.87 -28.56 2.48
N THR A 72 5.24 -28.16 3.70
CA THR A 72 6.60 -27.91 4.25
C THR A 72 7.28 -26.60 3.84
N LEU A 73 6.86 -25.51 4.49
CA LEU A 73 7.66 -24.31 4.70
C LEU A 73 8.15 -24.26 6.16
N PRO A 74 9.29 -23.60 6.45
CA PRO A 74 9.87 -23.55 7.79
C PRO A 74 8.92 -22.87 8.79
N SER A 75 8.84 -23.42 9.99
CA SER A 75 7.98 -22.97 11.09
C SER A 75 8.18 -21.47 11.39
N GLY A 76 7.15 -20.63 11.18
CA GLY A 76 7.20 -19.24 11.67
C GLY A 76 6.09 -18.29 11.24
N LEU A 77 5.77 -18.18 9.94
CA LEU A 77 4.73 -17.27 9.45
C LEU A 77 3.88 -17.97 8.36
N ASN A 78 2.72 -18.51 8.73
CA ASN A 78 1.73 -18.98 7.77
C ASN A 78 1.12 -17.75 7.07
N THR A 79 1.62 -17.41 5.88
CA THR A 79 1.12 -16.28 5.06
C THR A 79 -0.26 -16.51 4.47
N PHE A 80 -0.78 -17.74 4.58
CA PHE A 80 -2.08 -18.16 4.14
C PHE A 80 -2.69 -19.17 5.12
N LYS A 81 -4.00 -19.06 5.35
CA LYS A 81 -4.78 -19.98 6.16
C LYS A 81 -6.18 -20.11 5.57
N MET A 82 -6.62 -21.35 5.36
CA MET A 82 -8.03 -21.65 5.17
C MET A 82 -8.69 -21.86 6.53
N TYR A 83 -9.87 -21.31 6.71
CA TYR A 83 -10.73 -21.60 7.84
C TYR A 83 -12.17 -21.71 7.34
N LYS A 84 -12.72 -22.93 7.34
CA LYS A 84 -14.00 -23.23 6.66
C LYS A 84 -13.94 -22.71 5.20
N ASP A 85 -14.79 -21.77 4.83
CA ASP A 85 -14.86 -21.12 3.52
C ASP A 85 -14.11 -19.78 3.44
N LEU A 86 -13.39 -19.38 4.49
CA LEU A 86 -12.54 -18.19 4.51
C LEU A 86 -11.14 -18.50 3.99
N ALA A 87 -10.71 -17.76 2.97
CA ALA A 87 -9.32 -17.72 2.54
C ALA A 87 -8.64 -16.48 3.15
N ILE A 88 -7.77 -16.70 4.14
CA ILE A 88 -7.11 -15.65 4.92
C ILE A 88 -5.64 -15.56 4.50
N PHE A 89 -5.19 -14.36 4.15
CA PHE A 89 -3.83 -14.07 3.70
C PHE A 89 -3.24 -12.96 4.57
N VAL A 90 -1.96 -13.05 4.93
CA VAL A 90 -1.24 -11.88 5.45
C VAL A 90 -1.17 -10.84 4.33
N ASP A 91 -1.42 -9.56 4.64
CA ASP A 91 -1.35 -8.50 3.63
C ASP A 91 0.06 -8.45 3.02
N PRO A 92 0.18 -8.60 1.68
CA PRO A 92 1.48 -8.76 1.04
C PRO A 92 2.30 -7.46 0.96
N ARG A 93 1.70 -6.32 1.32
CA ARG A 93 2.36 -5.00 1.23
C ARG A 93 3.19 -4.72 2.46
N ILE A 94 2.57 -4.80 3.64
CA ILE A 94 3.20 -4.70 4.96
C ILE A 94 2.38 -5.49 5.98
N VAL A 95 3.06 -6.16 6.91
CA VAL A 95 2.41 -6.96 7.98
C VAL A 95 1.46 -6.14 8.86
N PHE A 96 1.71 -4.83 9.00
CA PHE A 96 0.91 -3.92 9.80
C PHE A 96 -0.50 -3.68 9.25
N LEU A 97 -0.76 -3.99 7.99
CA LEU A 97 -2.12 -3.96 7.42
C LEU A 97 -2.95 -5.19 7.81
N GLY A 98 -2.35 -6.14 8.53
CA GLY A 98 -3.01 -7.32 9.04
C GLY A 98 -3.22 -8.35 7.94
N ASN A 99 -4.47 -8.82 7.80
CA ASN A 99 -4.83 -9.89 6.88
C ASN A 99 -5.88 -9.42 5.87
N ARG A 100 -5.78 -9.95 4.65
CA ARG A 100 -6.85 -9.98 3.64
C ARG A 100 -7.65 -11.26 3.79
N ILE A 101 -8.98 -11.14 3.73
CA ILE A 101 -9.89 -12.29 3.78
C ILE A 101 -10.76 -12.26 2.55
N ILE A 102 -10.77 -13.36 1.80
CA ILE A 102 -11.71 -13.59 0.71
C ILE A 102 -12.74 -14.59 1.22
N ALA A 103 -14.01 -14.20 1.21
CA ALA A 103 -15.12 -15.00 1.72
C ALA A 103 -16.27 -15.03 0.71
N PRO A 104 -17.04 -16.13 0.59
CA PRO A 104 -18.27 -16.14 -0.19
C PRO A 104 -19.25 -15.04 0.27
N THR A 105 -19.99 -14.43 -0.65
CA THR A 105 -20.94 -13.33 -0.33
C THR A 105 -22.07 -13.76 0.62
N ASN A 106 -22.34 -15.06 0.74
CA ASN A 106 -23.36 -15.64 1.62
C ASN A 106 -22.78 -16.19 2.95
N CYS A 107 -21.50 -15.98 3.23
CA CYS A 107 -20.84 -16.45 4.44
C CYS A 107 -21.13 -15.55 5.66
N ASN A 108 -21.40 -16.15 6.82
CA ASN A 108 -21.41 -15.43 8.10
C ASN A 108 -19.97 -15.23 8.61
N ILE A 109 -19.24 -14.30 8.00
CA ILE A 109 -17.83 -14.05 8.31
C ILE A 109 -17.61 -13.68 9.79
N GLU A 110 -18.52 -12.92 10.39
CA GLU A 110 -18.38 -12.45 11.78
C GLU A 110 -18.35 -13.62 12.77
N GLU A 111 -19.26 -14.58 12.60
CA GLU A 111 -19.34 -15.77 13.44
C GLU A 111 -18.08 -16.63 13.29
N GLN A 112 -17.64 -16.86 12.05
CA GLN A 112 -16.46 -17.66 11.77
C GLN A 112 -15.17 -17.03 12.30
N LEU A 113 -15.03 -15.70 12.18
CA LEU A 113 -13.88 -14.99 12.74
C LEU A 113 -13.89 -14.98 14.27
N ARG A 114 -15.07 -14.89 14.91
CA ARG A 114 -15.18 -15.00 16.38
C ARG A 114 -14.74 -16.37 16.87
N GLU A 115 -15.19 -17.43 16.22
CA GLU A 115 -14.79 -18.80 16.54
C GLU A 115 -13.27 -18.99 16.35
N LEU A 116 -12.72 -18.42 15.27
CA LEU A 116 -11.31 -18.59 14.93
C LEU A 116 -10.35 -17.84 15.86
N TYR A 117 -10.64 -16.57 16.15
CA TYR A 117 -9.73 -15.70 16.89
C TYR A 117 -10.08 -15.53 18.37
N GLN A 118 -11.29 -15.88 18.80
CA GLN A 118 -11.71 -15.81 20.21
C GLN A 118 -11.59 -14.40 20.84
N PHE A 119 -11.65 -13.33 20.04
CA PHE A 119 -11.67 -11.95 20.51
C PHE A 119 -12.95 -11.22 20.12
N ASN A 120 -13.40 -10.32 21.00
CA ASN A 120 -14.47 -9.38 20.70
C ASN A 120 -13.93 -8.28 19.79
N TRP A 121 -14.22 -8.38 18.50
CA TRP A 121 -14.00 -7.26 17.59
C TRP A 121 -15.04 -6.18 17.91
N SER A 122 -14.58 -4.94 18.02
CA SER A 122 -15.46 -3.79 17.88
C SER A 122 -15.46 -3.45 16.39
N ALA A 123 -16.63 -3.20 15.81
CA ALA A 123 -16.76 -2.43 14.56
C ALA A 123 -16.31 -0.97 14.79
N SER A 124 -15.19 -0.78 15.49
CA SER A 124 -14.79 0.49 16.06
C SER A 124 -14.74 1.51 14.93
N LYS A 125 -15.17 2.73 15.26
CA LYS A 125 -15.42 3.86 14.34
C LYS A 125 -14.25 4.24 13.42
N LEU A 126 -13.08 3.61 13.55
CA LEU A 126 -11.86 3.94 12.84
C LEU A 126 -11.78 3.19 11.50
N ASN A 127 -11.92 3.97 10.44
CA ASN A 127 -12.00 3.53 9.06
C ASN A 127 -10.68 2.88 8.59
N TYR A 128 -10.73 1.75 7.88
CA TYR A 128 -9.53 1.11 7.30
C TYR A 128 -8.70 2.05 6.41
N GLN A 129 -9.35 2.95 5.67
CA GLN A 129 -8.70 4.00 4.88
C GLN A 129 -7.87 4.96 5.76
N TRP A 130 -8.41 5.37 6.91
CA TRP A 130 -7.69 6.20 7.89
C TRP A 130 -6.42 5.49 8.34
N PHE A 131 -6.54 4.20 8.68
CA PHE A 131 -5.41 3.40 9.14
C PHE A 131 -4.33 3.25 8.06
N ARG A 132 -4.72 2.98 6.82
CA ARG A 132 -3.81 2.95 5.66
C ARG A 132 -3.09 4.29 5.45
N TYR A 133 -3.81 5.41 5.55
CA TYR A 133 -3.22 6.75 5.44
C TYR A 133 -2.21 7.02 6.53
N LYS A 134 -2.50 6.63 7.78
CA LYS A 134 -1.57 6.74 8.91
C LYS A 134 -0.29 5.91 8.72
N LEU A 135 -0.38 4.82 7.97
CA LEU A 135 0.75 3.99 7.56
C LEU A 135 1.42 4.49 6.28
N GLY A 136 0.85 5.46 5.55
CA GLY A 136 1.38 5.92 4.27
C GLY A 136 1.22 4.93 3.12
N VAL A 137 0.18 4.07 3.16
CA VAL A 137 -0.11 3.09 2.11
C VAL A 137 -1.31 3.54 1.28
N GLY A 138 -1.07 3.81 0.00
CA GLY A 138 -2.12 4.12 -0.97
C GLY A 138 -2.82 2.87 -1.49
N GLU A 139 -4.12 2.96 -1.73
CA GLU A 139 -4.95 1.90 -2.30
C GLU A 139 -6.15 2.49 -3.05
N GLY A 140 -6.47 1.90 -4.20
CA GLY A 140 -7.59 2.35 -5.02
C GLY A 140 -7.28 3.56 -5.91
N ILE A 141 -8.25 3.90 -6.75
CA ILE A 141 -8.02 4.87 -7.85
C ILE A 141 -7.83 6.31 -7.39
N ASN A 142 -8.31 6.65 -6.19
CA ASN A 142 -8.17 8.00 -5.64
C ASN A 142 -6.72 8.23 -5.16
N ASP A 143 -6.16 7.24 -4.48
CA ASP A 143 -4.77 7.26 -3.99
C ASP A 143 -3.78 7.09 -5.15
N LEU A 144 -4.14 6.22 -6.11
CA LEU A 144 -3.32 5.76 -7.23
C LEU A 144 -4.02 6.05 -8.57
N PRO A 145 -4.12 7.32 -8.99
CA PRO A 145 -4.86 7.71 -10.19
C PRO A 145 -4.28 7.07 -11.46
N PRO A 146 -5.07 6.33 -12.25
CA PRO A 146 -4.61 5.71 -13.49
C PRO A 146 -3.94 6.71 -14.45
N GLY A 147 -2.78 6.34 -15.00
CA GLY A 147 -2.01 7.18 -15.92
C GLY A 147 -1.24 8.35 -15.26
N ASN A 148 -1.56 8.70 -14.00
CA ASN A 148 -0.94 9.81 -13.27
C ASN A 148 -0.22 9.34 -11.98
N CYS A 149 0.17 8.07 -11.95
CA CYS A 149 0.76 7.39 -10.82
C CYS A 149 1.96 6.56 -11.32
N PHE A 150 3.17 6.89 -10.85
CA PHE A 150 4.38 6.13 -11.15
C PHE A 150 4.64 5.10 -10.03
N PRO A 151 4.96 3.81 -10.34
CA PRO A 151 5.08 2.76 -9.32
C PRO A 151 6.08 3.07 -8.22
N LEU A 152 7.27 3.60 -8.55
CA LEU A 152 8.29 3.90 -7.54
C LEU A 152 7.92 5.13 -6.69
N GLU A 153 7.23 6.11 -7.27
CA GLU A 153 6.67 7.24 -6.51
C GLU A 153 5.54 6.77 -5.57
N SER A 154 4.96 5.60 -5.82
CA SER A 154 3.88 5.01 -5.03
C SER A 154 4.37 3.92 -4.06
N ASN A 155 5.69 3.83 -3.88
CA ASN A 155 6.35 2.87 -2.99
C ASN A 155 6.19 1.40 -3.41
N CYS A 156 5.86 1.09 -4.67
CA CYS A 156 5.71 -0.31 -5.10
C CYS A 156 7.01 -1.11 -4.99
N ASP A 157 8.18 -0.47 -4.99
CA ASP A 157 9.47 -1.08 -4.67
C ASP A 157 9.61 -1.47 -3.19
N TYR A 158 9.02 -0.68 -2.29
CA TYR A 158 9.03 -0.95 -0.84
C TYR A 158 7.89 -1.86 -0.39
N LEU A 159 6.80 -1.91 -1.16
CA LEU A 159 5.59 -2.68 -0.88
C LEU A 159 5.52 -4.00 -1.69
N HIS A 160 6.67 -4.52 -2.12
CA HIS A 160 6.79 -5.80 -2.85
C HIS A 160 5.98 -5.87 -4.17
N GLY A 161 5.64 -4.73 -4.77
CA GLY A 161 4.83 -4.61 -5.98
C GLY A 161 5.61 -4.56 -7.30
N VAL A 162 6.94 -4.44 -7.25
CA VAL A 162 7.83 -4.48 -8.43
C VAL A 162 8.98 -5.45 -8.17
N SER A 163 9.29 -6.28 -9.17
CA SER A 163 10.50 -7.11 -9.19
C SER A 163 11.40 -6.66 -10.33
N PHE A 164 12.68 -6.44 -10.02
CA PHE A 164 13.73 -6.08 -10.97
C PHE A 164 14.46 -7.30 -11.55
N HIS A 165 14.14 -8.50 -11.05
CA HIS A 165 14.77 -9.77 -11.43
C HIS A 165 13.82 -10.71 -12.18
N LYS A 166 12.63 -10.24 -12.59
CA LYS A 166 11.67 -11.02 -13.38
C LYS A 166 11.81 -10.75 -14.88
N GLY A 167 11.16 -11.60 -15.68
CA GLY A 167 11.05 -11.42 -17.13
C GLY A 167 10.24 -10.18 -17.53
N CYS A 168 10.15 -9.95 -18.84
CA CYS A 168 9.59 -8.73 -19.40
C CYS A 168 8.12 -8.47 -19.04
N TYR A 169 7.81 -7.20 -18.72
CA TYR A 169 6.45 -6.74 -18.45
C TYR A 169 6.24 -5.30 -18.97
N ILE A 170 4.99 -4.91 -19.17
CA ILE A 170 4.63 -3.59 -19.72
C ILE A 170 5.14 -2.47 -18.79
N GLY A 171 5.89 -1.51 -19.35
CA GLY A 171 6.43 -0.38 -18.60
C GLY A 171 7.70 -0.68 -17.81
N GLN A 172 8.32 -1.84 -18.02
CA GLN A 172 9.55 -2.24 -17.33
C GLN A 172 10.70 -1.27 -17.61
N GLU A 173 10.89 -0.83 -18.85
CA GLU A 173 12.06 -0.07 -19.27
C GLU A 173 12.16 1.26 -18.50
N LEU A 174 11.05 1.98 -18.37
CA LEU A 174 10.99 3.22 -17.60
C LEU A 174 11.17 2.95 -16.10
N THR A 175 10.53 1.90 -15.58
CA THR A 175 10.61 1.54 -14.16
C THR A 175 12.04 1.16 -13.75
N ALA A 176 12.67 0.29 -14.53
CA ALA A 176 14.04 -0.16 -14.31
C ALA A 176 15.05 0.96 -14.52
N ARG A 177 14.86 1.84 -15.52
CA ARG A 177 15.72 3.01 -15.71
C ARG A 177 15.69 3.90 -14.47
N THR A 178 14.52 4.29 -14.00
CA THR A 178 14.39 5.16 -12.83
C THR A 178 14.99 4.51 -11.58
N HIS A 179 14.84 3.19 -11.41
CA HIS A 179 15.46 2.46 -10.30
C HIS A 179 17.00 2.47 -10.35
N HIS A 180 17.61 2.22 -11.51
CA HIS A 180 19.07 2.10 -11.62
C HIS A 180 19.79 3.44 -11.76
N THR A 181 19.21 4.42 -12.45
CA THR A 181 19.90 5.68 -12.76
C THR A 181 19.49 6.82 -11.85
N GLY A 182 18.42 6.66 -11.05
CA GLY A 182 17.72 7.77 -10.43
C GLY A 182 17.56 7.63 -8.94
N VAL A 183 17.47 8.79 -8.28
CA VAL A 183 16.90 8.89 -6.93
C VAL A 183 15.42 9.19 -7.10
N VAL A 184 14.56 8.36 -6.52
CA VAL A 184 13.12 8.65 -6.44
C VAL A 184 12.93 9.83 -5.47
N ARG A 185 12.76 11.04 -6.00
CA ARG A 185 12.69 12.27 -5.21
C ARG A 185 11.32 12.55 -4.61
N LYS A 186 10.27 11.92 -5.13
CA LYS A 186 8.89 12.08 -4.67
C LYS A 186 8.31 10.72 -4.29
N ARG A 187 7.64 10.63 -3.15
CA ARG A 187 6.95 9.40 -2.72
C ARG A 187 5.60 9.71 -2.09
N LEU A 188 4.68 8.75 -2.15
CA LEU A 188 3.49 8.76 -1.32
C LEU A 188 3.90 8.68 0.15
N MET A 189 3.48 9.66 0.93
CA MET A 189 3.83 9.85 2.33
C MET A 189 2.57 10.15 3.15
N PRO A 190 2.53 9.71 4.43
CA PRO A 190 1.43 9.98 5.32
C PRO A 190 1.39 11.47 5.70
N LEU A 191 0.19 11.97 5.93
CA LEU A 191 -0.07 13.27 6.53
C LEU A 191 -0.85 13.07 7.83
N GLN A 192 -0.40 13.72 8.89
CA GLN A 192 -1.13 13.81 10.15
C GLN A 192 -1.61 15.26 10.31
N PHE A 193 -2.90 15.49 10.21
CA PHE A 193 -3.48 16.83 10.29
C PHE A 193 -3.53 17.31 11.73
N ILE A 194 -2.97 18.49 11.96
CA ILE A 194 -3.17 19.31 13.16
C ILE A 194 -4.48 20.09 13.00
N LYS A 195 -4.72 20.58 11.78
CA LYS A 195 -5.95 21.23 11.35
C LYS A 195 -6.38 20.65 10.01
N ILE A 196 -7.54 19.99 9.99
CA ILE A 196 -8.09 19.39 8.78
C ILE A 196 -8.55 20.51 7.83
N PRO A 197 -8.09 20.54 6.57
CA PRO A 197 -8.53 21.52 5.60
C PRO A 197 -9.98 21.26 5.16
N THR A 198 -10.64 22.33 4.72
CA THR A 198 -11.98 22.26 4.14
C THR A 198 -11.91 22.41 2.62
N GLY A 199 -12.72 21.65 1.90
CA GLY A 199 -12.80 21.68 0.44
C GLY A 199 -12.46 20.35 -0.21
N SER A 200 -12.55 20.32 -1.54
CA SER A 200 -12.24 19.13 -2.34
C SER A 200 -10.74 18.88 -2.39
N VAL A 201 -10.34 17.60 -2.33
CA VAL A 201 -8.93 17.18 -2.29
C VAL A 201 -8.15 17.72 -3.49
N GLU A 202 -8.79 17.80 -4.66
CA GLU A 202 -8.22 18.25 -5.92
C GLU A 202 -7.84 19.73 -5.92
N ASP A 203 -8.56 20.54 -5.14
CA ASP A 203 -8.37 21.98 -5.04
C ASP A 203 -7.33 22.37 -3.98
N LEU A 204 -7.05 21.46 -3.04
CA LEU A 204 -6.14 21.68 -1.93
C LEU A 204 -4.68 21.58 -2.36
N LYS A 205 -4.04 22.74 -2.47
CA LYS A 205 -2.62 22.84 -2.85
C LYS A 205 -1.72 22.63 -1.65
N ILE A 206 -0.73 21.74 -1.80
CA ILE A 206 0.37 21.56 -0.85
C ILE A 206 1.52 22.47 -1.25
N GLN A 207 1.70 23.58 -0.52
CA GLN A 207 2.66 24.62 -0.87
C GLN A 207 3.38 25.18 0.35
N ARG A 208 4.56 25.77 0.11
CA ARG A 208 5.28 26.61 1.06
C ARG A 208 5.95 27.75 0.32
N ASN A 209 5.79 28.99 0.81
CA ASN A 209 6.36 30.19 0.19
C ASN A 209 6.07 30.25 -1.32
N GLY A 210 4.87 29.86 -1.74
CA GLY A 210 4.45 29.78 -3.14
C GLY A 210 5.02 28.61 -3.97
N LYS A 211 5.92 27.78 -3.42
CA LYS A 211 6.46 26.60 -4.11
C LYS A 211 5.60 25.36 -3.86
N ARG A 212 5.29 24.61 -4.92
CA ARG A 212 4.56 23.33 -4.83
C ARG A 212 5.46 22.23 -4.27
N LEU A 213 5.01 21.63 -3.17
CA LEU A 213 5.70 20.54 -2.45
C LEU A 213 5.19 19.15 -2.85
N GLY A 214 3.94 19.07 -3.29
CA GLY A 214 3.34 17.80 -3.63
C GLY A 214 1.92 17.89 -4.17
N ILE A 215 1.24 16.75 -4.12
CA ILE A 215 -0.16 16.58 -4.51
C ILE A 215 -0.86 15.77 -3.43
N LEU A 216 -1.91 16.34 -2.85
CA LEU A 216 -2.78 15.63 -1.93
C LEU A 216 -3.53 14.52 -2.69
N ARG A 217 -3.63 13.33 -2.11
CA ARG A 217 -4.35 12.20 -2.69
C ARG A 217 -5.62 11.86 -1.94
N GLY A 218 -5.62 12.03 -0.62
CA GLY A 218 -6.80 11.82 0.17
C GLY A 218 -6.66 12.29 1.61
N ILE A 219 -7.81 12.50 2.23
CA ILE A 219 -7.97 12.83 3.65
C ILE A 219 -9.04 11.90 4.19
N LYS A 220 -8.79 11.34 5.37
CA LYS A 220 -9.77 10.63 6.15
C LYS A 220 -9.56 11.01 7.61
N ASP A 221 -10.55 11.64 8.21
CA ASP A 221 -10.48 12.20 9.57
C ASP A 221 -9.22 13.07 9.72
N ASP A 222 -8.35 12.80 10.69
CA ASP A 222 -7.10 13.53 10.93
C ASP A 222 -5.88 12.94 10.18
N SER A 223 -6.08 11.93 9.31
CA SER A 223 -5.02 11.31 8.51
C SER A 223 -5.18 11.58 7.02
N GLY A 224 -4.09 11.60 6.28
CA GLY A 224 -4.10 11.75 4.84
C GLY A 224 -2.92 11.09 4.17
N ILE A 225 -2.91 11.11 2.84
CA ILE A 225 -1.79 10.66 2.04
C ILE A 225 -1.54 11.64 0.89
N ALA A 226 -0.28 11.90 0.60
CA ALA A 226 0.13 12.84 -0.44
C ALA A 226 1.39 12.37 -1.14
N LEU A 227 1.50 12.68 -2.44
CA LEU A 227 2.74 12.54 -3.18
C LEU A 227 3.61 13.77 -2.89
N LEU A 228 4.65 13.61 -2.08
CA LEU A 228 5.49 14.71 -1.60
C LEU A 228 6.93 14.55 -2.11
N LYS A 229 7.63 15.67 -2.29
CA LYS A 229 9.09 15.66 -2.45
C LYS A 229 9.76 15.33 -1.12
N ILE A 230 10.52 14.25 -1.06
CA ILE A 230 10.96 13.64 0.20
C ILE A 230 11.83 14.58 1.04
N SER A 231 12.89 15.13 0.44
CA SER A 231 13.85 15.98 1.15
C SER A 231 13.17 17.23 1.71
N GLU A 232 12.45 17.96 0.87
CA GLU A 232 11.75 19.16 1.29
C GLU A 232 10.65 18.86 2.31
N ALA A 233 9.92 17.74 2.16
CA ALA A 233 8.88 17.30 3.08
C ALA A 233 9.42 17.06 4.50
N LEU A 234 10.55 16.36 4.63
CA LEU A 234 11.13 15.95 5.91
C LEU A 234 11.89 17.09 6.62
N GLU A 235 12.37 18.09 5.90
CA GLU A 235 12.97 19.29 6.50
C GLU A 235 11.92 20.20 7.17
N MET A 236 10.63 20.00 6.87
CA MET A 236 9.55 20.81 7.40
C MET A 236 8.95 20.20 8.66
N LYS A 237 8.79 21.05 9.69
CA LYS A 237 8.03 20.68 10.89
C LYS A 237 6.53 20.55 10.58
N GLU A 238 6.02 21.40 9.70
CA GLU A 238 4.60 21.52 9.36
C GLU A 238 4.43 21.89 7.87
N ILE A 239 3.33 21.42 7.28
CA ILE A 239 2.96 21.55 5.86
C ILE A 239 1.58 22.19 5.77
N GLU A 240 1.51 23.31 5.06
CA GLU A 240 0.25 23.99 4.74
C GLU A 240 -0.46 23.32 3.57
N ILE A 241 -1.76 23.06 3.74
CA ILE A 241 -2.61 22.40 2.74
C ILE A 241 -3.93 23.16 2.67
N GLY A 242 -4.06 24.08 1.71
CA GLY A 242 -5.18 25.02 1.68
C GLY A 242 -5.28 25.82 2.98
N ASN A 243 -6.38 25.67 3.73
CA ASN A 243 -6.58 26.29 5.05
C ASN A 243 -6.24 25.37 6.24
N GLY A 244 -5.71 24.18 5.96
CA GLY A 244 -5.29 23.17 6.93
C GLY A 244 -3.79 23.13 7.15
N LEU A 245 -3.39 22.36 8.18
CA LEU A 245 -2.02 22.23 8.64
C LEU A 245 -1.75 20.78 9.01
N ALA A 246 -0.67 20.21 8.51
CA ALA A 246 -0.31 18.81 8.75
C ALA A 246 1.18 18.64 9.04
N LYS A 247 1.53 17.50 9.61
CA LYS A 247 2.89 16.99 9.69
C LYS A 247 3.02 15.77 8.78
N THR A 248 4.24 15.49 8.34
CA THR A 248 4.56 14.27 7.61
C THR A 248 5.79 13.63 8.21
N GLU A 249 5.97 12.35 7.96
CA GLU A 249 7.11 11.59 8.44
C GLU A 249 7.46 10.50 7.42
N ARG A 250 8.70 10.00 7.51
CA ARG A 250 9.10 8.78 6.81
C ARG A 250 8.33 7.61 7.44
N PRO A 251 7.55 6.82 6.69
CA PRO A 251 6.94 5.62 7.23
C PRO A 251 7.99 4.68 7.81
N PHE A 252 7.74 4.17 9.01
CA PHE A 252 8.68 3.33 9.75
C PHE A 252 9.02 2.00 9.06
N TRP A 253 8.18 1.54 8.14
CA TRP A 253 8.40 0.34 7.32
C TRP A 253 9.20 0.62 6.03
N TRP A 254 9.53 1.88 5.72
CA TRP A 254 10.46 2.15 4.63
C TRP A 254 11.83 1.53 4.96
N PRO A 255 12.53 0.97 3.96
CA PRO A 255 13.86 0.43 4.19
C PRO A 255 14.79 1.52 4.73
N VAL A 256 15.70 1.15 5.62
CA VAL A 256 16.80 2.03 6.04
C VAL A 256 17.76 2.12 4.86
N GLU A 257 17.84 3.30 4.23
CA GLU A 257 18.83 3.53 3.18
C GLU A 257 20.23 3.48 3.80
N ALA A 258 21.10 2.63 3.27
CA ALA A 258 22.51 2.68 3.61
C ALA A 258 23.04 4.09 3.27
N PRO A 259 23.89 4.70 4.12
CA PRO A 259 24.58 5.94 3.77
C PRO A 259 25.23 5.75 2.41
N LYS A 260 24.92 6.63 1.44
CA LYS A 260 25.64 6.60 0.16
C LYS A 260 27.12 6.81 0.48
N GLU A 261 27.97 5.85 0.15
CA GLU A 261 29.41 6.05 0.20
C GLU A 261 29.70 7.35 -0.55
N VAL A 262 30.21 8.34 0.19
CA VAL A 262 30.76 9.55 -0.42
C VAL A 262 31.96 9.04 -1.19
N ILE A 263 31.80 8.87 -2.51
CA ILE A 263 32.92 8.66 -3.40
C ILE A 263 33.74 9.94 -3.28
N SER A 264 34.78 9.87 -2.45
CA SER A 264 35.85 10.83 -2.36
C SER A 264 36.28 11.13 -3.79
N GLN A 265 36.00 12.34 -4.27
CA GLN A 265 36.72 12.89 -5.39
C GLN A 265 38.19 12.96 -4.95
N LYS A 266 38.96 11.95 -5.37
CA LYS A 266 40.42 11.97 -5.33
C LYS A 266 40.91 12.53 -6.66
N GLY A 267 41.74 13.56 -6.56
CA GLY A 267 42.70 13.98 -7.58
C GLY A 267 42.25 15.19 -8.39
#